data_AF-A0A8H8RX34-F1
#
_entry.id   AF-A0A8H8RX34-F1
#
_cell.length_a   1.000
_cell.length_b   1.000
_cell.length_c   1.000
_cell.angle_alpha   90.00
_cell.angle_beta   90.00
_cell.angle_gamma   90.00
#
_symmetry.space_group_name_H-M   'P 1'
#
loop_
_entity.id
_entity.type
_entity.pdbx_description
1 polymer ?
#
loop_
_entity_poly.entity_id
_entity_poly.type
_entity_poly.pdbx_seq_one_letter_code
_entity_poly.pdbx_strand_id
1 'polypeptide(L)'
;MTETLANGHSPALLQPTAAKAAHVNMMTDTIIANMPPDGLRAIMRGLLGGDTSLTKKLHMLASKYLESQPVENHILFLVTSTASTPTPAFFQTQGRYRCLMGCGYGFESMKIVTDVLRQAENLEWDAKTEQGEELLDVLATIDGDLVQAVTAIQKQLLTDSGLRKMDESEVKIVAGLKSALEACRDRAFAKGQEFAFERGFSSLARIAETPTPYDSSTAPRSNKFESENSALETFTLGSANVPRMFMGLWQFSSPAWGTASRSKINADFRKHVDAGFTAYDMADHYGDAEVTFHDSHKIYCATKWAVFEPITVSKEVVQANITKRLVNVDAKEIELLQFHWQDYADTQFIEAARLIAQDPRVRDFGLCNFDTKHMDQLLEQGIEIVSNQVQV
;
A
#
# COMPACT_ATOMS: atom_id res chain seq x y z
N MET A 1 -5.45 -24.95 83.32
CA MET A 1 -6.43 -23.89 82.98
C MET A 1 -5.65 -22.59 82.99
N THR A 2 -5.23 -22.01 81.87
CA THR A 2 -5.91 -21.73 80.60
C THR A 2 -4.90 -21.68 79.45
N GLU A 3 -5.38 -21.99 78.25
CA GLU A 3 -4.67 -22.02 76.95
C GLU A 3 -4.22 -20.63 76.48
N THR A 4 -3.15 -20.55 75.68
CA THR A 4 -3.19 -19.87 74.36
C THR A 4 -2.08 -20.38 73.44
N LEU A 5 -2.48 -20.74 72.22
CA LEU A 5 -1.70 -21.24 71.08
C LEU A 5 -1.00 -20.10 70.31
N ALA A 6 0.15 -20.40 69.68
CA ALA A 6 0.53 -19.78 68.41
C ALA A 6 1.48 -20.71 67.63
N ASN A 7 0.93 -21.36 66.60
CA ASN A 7 1.61 -22.20 65.63
C ASN A 7 2.41 -21.36 64.63
N GLY A 8 3.68 -21.71 64.40
CA GLY A 8 4.46 -21.24 63.26
C GLY A 8 4.41 -22.27 62.13
N HIS A 9 3.94 -21.87 60.95
CA HIS A 9 4.13 -22.56 59.66
C HIS A 9 4.18 -21.49 58.56
N SER A 10 5.31 -21.37 57.87
CA SER A 10 5.46 -20.56 56.65
C SER A 10 4.68 -21.16 55.49
N PRO A 11 3.91 -20.39 54.70
CA PRO A 11 3.45 -20.82 53.39
C PRO A 11 4.46 -20.43 52.31
N ALA A 12 4.66 -21.37 51.40
CA ALA A 12 5.53 -21.30 50.23
C ALA A 12 5.23 -20.10 49.32
N LEU A 13 6.29 -19.60 48.67
CA LEU A 13 6.25 -18.67 47.55
C LEU A 13 5.36 -19.25 46.43
N LEU A 14 4.14 -18.74 46.33
CA LEU A 14 3.28 -18.93 45.17
C LEU A 14 3.93 -18.26 43.96
N GLN A 15 4.40 -19.06 43.00
CA GLN A 15 4.65 -18.59 41.65
C GLN A 15 3.36 -17.96 41.09
N PRO A 16 3.41 -16.82 40.38
CA PRO A 16 2.23 -16.32 39.69
C PRO A 16 1.86 -17.29 38.59
N THR A 17 0.77 -18.03 38.79
CA THR A 17 0.10 -18.78 37.73
C THR A 17 -0.43 -17.77 36.72
N ALA A 18 0.03 -17.88 35.47
CA ALA A 18 -0.47 -17.05 34.38
C ALA A 18 -2.00 -17.19 34.28
N ALA A 19 -2.72 -16.09 34.49
CA ALA A 19 -4.17 -16.08 34.37
C ALA A 19 -4.57 -16.35 32.91
N LYS A 20 -5.34 -17.42 32.72
CA LYS A 20 -6.11 -17.74 31.49
C LYS A 20 -7.00 -16.55 31.14
N ALA A 21 -7.08 -16.25 29.84
CA ALA A 21 -7.85 -15.17 29.19
C ALA A 21 -8.86 -14.43 30.10
N ALA A 22 -8.66 -13.13 30.29
CA ALA A 22 -9.60 -12.27 31.01
C ALA A 22 -11.02 -12.39 30.41
N HIS A 23 -12.01 -12.56 31.28
CA HIS A 23 -13.43 -12.59 30.91
C HIS A 23 -13.78 -11.31 30.13
N VAL A 24 -14.27 -11.44 28.90
CA VAL A 24 -14.79 -10.28 28.15
C VAL A 24 -16.00 -9.75 28.91
N ASN A 25 -15.96 -8.49 29.32
CA ASN A 25 -17.07 -7.87 30.04
C ASN A 25 -18.35 -7.99 29.19
N MET A 26 -19.44 -8.49 29.78
CA MET A 26 -20.74 -8.67 29.08
C MET A 26 -21.27 -7.36 28.45
N MET A 27 -20.94 -6.21 29.03
CA MET A 27 -21.28 -4.90 28.46
C MET A 27 -20.48 -4.61 27.19
N THR A 28 -19.22 -5.06 27.11
CA THR A 28 -18.42 -4.93 25.90
C THR A 28 -18.95 -5.83 24.79
N ASP A 29 -19.38 -7.05 25.13
CA ASP A 29 -20.00 -7.97 24.17
C ASP A 29 -21.29 -7.38 23.57
N THR A 30 -22.08 -6.65 24.39
CA THR A 30 -23.25 -5.91 23.91
C THR A 30 -22.90 -4.88 22.83
N ILE A 31 -21.75 -4.20 22.96
CA ILE A 31 -21.25 -3.28 21.93
C ILE A 31 -20.88 -4.07 20.67
N ILE A 32 -20.10 -5.16 20.80
CA ILE A 32 -19.64 -5.97 19.67
C ILE A 32 -20.83 -6.55 18.88
N ALA A 33 -21.84 -7.06 19.57
CA ALA A 33 -22.99 -7.72 18.96
C ALA A 33 -23.96 -6.75 18.25
N ASN A 34 -24.02 -5.47 18.66
CA ASN A 34 -25.03 -4.53 18.17
C ASN A 34 -24.46 -3.37 17.34
N MET A 35 -23.15 -3.09 17.44
CA MET A 35 -22.53 -2.03 16.67
C MET A 35 -22.52 -2.40 15.17
N PRO A 36 -22.96 -1.50 14.27
CA PRO A 36 -22.88 -1.75 12.84
C PRO A 36 -21.42 -2.01 12.40
N PRO A 37 -21.18 -2.83 11.37
CA PRO A 37 -19.83 -3.14 10.90
C PRO A 37 -18.94 -1.92 10.64
N ASP A 38 -19.49 -0.83 10.09
CA ASP A 38 -18.74 0.41 9.87
C ASP A 38 -18.35 1.11 11.16
N GLY A 39 -19.23 1.10 12.16
CA GLY A 39 -18.93 1.59 13.51
C GLY A 39 -17.81 0.78 14.17
N LEU A 40 -17.87 -0.55 14.07
CA LEU A 40 -16.81 -1.43 14.57
C LEU A 40 -15.47 -1.17 13.88
N ARG A 41 -15.46 -0.98 12.55
CA ARG A 41 -14.25 -0.64 11.79
C ARG A 41 -13.66 0.72 12.24
N ALA A 42 -14.50 1.74 12.42
CA ALA A 42 -14.06 3.05 12.88
C ALA A 42 -13.46 2.98 14.28
N ILE A 43 -14.13 2.32 15.22
CA ILE A 43 -13.63 2.12 16.60
C ILE A 43 -12.32 1.33 16.58
N MET A 44 -12.24 0.25 15.81
CA MET A 44 -11.03 -0.56 15.70
C MET A 44 -9.86 0.26 15.16
N ARG A 45 -10.05 1.05 14.09
CA ARG A 45 -9.01 1.94 13.57
C ARG A 45 -8.55 2.96 14.63
N GLY A 46 -9.49 3.53 15.39
CA GLY A 46 -9.16 4.43 16.50
C GLY A 46 -8.32 3.76 17.60
N LEU A 47 -8.67 2.52 17.99
CA LEU A 47 -7.91 1.74 18.98
C LEU A 47 -6.49 1.44 18.48
N LEU A 48 -6.35 0.98 17.23
CA LEU A 48 -5.06 0.61 16.65
C LEU A 48 -4.16 1.83 16.38
N GLY A 49 -4.75 2.97 16.04
CA GLY A 49 -4.00 4.21 15.84
C GLY A 49 -3.41 4.79 17.12
N GLY A 50 -3.98 4.47 18.29
CA GLY A 50 -3.52 4.96 19.59
C GLY A 50 -2.50 4.07 20.30
N ASP A 51 -2.37 2.80 19.91
CA ASP A 51 -1.46 1.83 20.57
C ASP A 51 -1.00 0.73 19.61
N THR A 52 0.28 0.76 19.24
CA THR A 52 0.90 -0.20 18.31
C THR A 52 0.95 -1.63 18.86
N SER A 53 0.86 -1.82 20.18
CA SER A 53 0.83 -3.15 20.80
C SER A 53 -0.48 -3.90 20.48
N LEU A 54 -1.58 -3.15 20.31
CA LEU A 54 -2.88 -3.72 19.94
C LEU A 54 -2.88 -4.25 18.51
N THR A 55 -2.16 -3.61 17.59
CA THR A 55 -2.00 -4.06 16.19
C THR A 55 -1.40 -5.45 16.12
N LYS A 56 -0.30 -5.70 16.86
CA LYS A 56 0.32 -7.03 16.92
C LYS A 56 -0.63 -8.10 17.47
N LYS A 57 -1.42 -7.75 18.49
CA LYS A 57 -2.41 -8.65 19.09
C LYS A 57 -3.58 -8.94 18.14
N LEU A 58 -4.06 -7.93 17.41
CA LEU A 58 -5.09 -8.10 16.38
C LEU A 58 -4.61 -9.08 15.31
N HIS A 59 -3.39 -8.88 14.77
CA HIS A 59 -2.84 -9.77 13.75
C HIS A 59 -2.77 -11.21 14.26
N MET A 60 -2.25 -11.44 15.48
CA MET A 60 -2.19 -12.78 16.07
C MET A 60 -3.58 -13.45 16.18
N LEU A 61 -4.60 -12.73 16.64
CA LEU A 61 -5.95 -13.28 16.79
C LEU A 61 -6.62 -13.52 15.43
N ALA A 62 -6.42 -12.62 14.47
CA ALA A 62 -6.90 -12.78 13.10
C ALA A 62 -6.25 -13.99 12.42
N SER A 63 -4.94 -14.20 12.56
CA SER A 63 -4.25 -15.39 12.03
C SER A 63 -4.81 -16.68 12.59
N LYS A 64 -4.98 -16.76 13.92
CA LYS A 64 -5.59 -17.93 14.58
C LYS A 64 -7.00 -18.20 14.09
N TYR A 65 -7.78 -17.15 13.87
CA TYR A 65 -9.10 -17.29 13.28
C TYR A 65 -9.01 -17.86 11.86
N LEU A 66 -8.13 -17.33 11.00
CA LEU A 66 -7.95 -17.81 9.63
C LEU A 66 -7.47 -19.27 9.57
N GLU A 67 -6.58 -19.69 10.48
CA GLU A 67 -6.11 -21.07 10.62
C GLU A 67 -7.24 -22.03 11.02
N SER A 68 -8.21 -21.55 11.82
CA SER A 68 -9.36 -22.35 12.25
C SER A 68 -10.41 -22.58 11.15
N GLN A 69 -10.38 -21.78 10.08
CA GLN A 69 -11.34 -21.90 8.99
C GLN A 69 -10.82 -22.87 7.92
N PRO A 70 -11.68 -23.79 7.41
CA PRO A 70 -11.28 -24.73 6.37
C PRO A 70 -10.86 -23.99 5.09
N VAL A 71 -9.88 -24.57 4.37
CA VAL A 71 -9.52 -24.15 3.02
C VAL A 71 -10.25 -25.06 2.05
N GLU A 72 -11.30 -24.55 1.42
CA GLU A 72 -12.10 -25.30 0.46
C GLU A 72 -11.78 -24.86 -0.98
N ASN A 73 -11.68 -25.86 -1.88
CA ASN A 73 -11.54 -25.61 -3.31
C ASN A 73 -12.92 -25.29 -3.88
N HIS A 74 -13.23 -24.00 -4.00
CA HIS A 74 -14.51 -23.55 -4.52
C HIS A 74 -14.45 -23.20 -6.01
N ILE A 75 -15.60 -23.33 -6.68
CA ILE A 75 -15.85 -22.69 -7.97
C ILE A 75 -16.09 -21.21 -7.70
N LEU A 76 -15.19 -20.36 -8.17
CA LEU A 76 -15.19 -18.92 -7.89
C LEU A 76 -15.97 -18.12 -8.95
N PHE A 77 -16.07 -18.65 -10.16
CA PHE A 77 -16.81 -18.03 -11.25
C PHE A 77 -17.74 -19.04 -11.91
N LEU A 78 -18.97 -18.62 -12.19
CA LEU A 78 -19.90 -19.36 -13.05
C LEU A 78 -19.77 -18.80 -14.46
N VAL A 79 -19.48 -19.69 -15.41
CA VAL A 79 -19.41 -19.37 -16.83
C VAL A 79 -20.61 -20.01 -17.51
N THR A 80 -21.43 -19.16 -18.14
CA THR A 80 -22.56 -19.57 -18.98
C THR A 80 -22.25 -19.22 -20.43
N SER A 81 -23.12 -19.61 -21.37
CA SER A 81 -22.97 -19.25 -22.78
C SER A 81 -23.03 -17.75 -23.05
N THR A 82 -23.54 -16.94 -22.11
CA THR A 82 -23.79 -15.50 -22.30
C THR A 82 -23.11 -14.61 -21.27
N ALA A 83 -22.64 -15.14 -20.15
CA ALA A 83 -22.08 -14.34 -19.06
C ALA A 83 -21.14 -15.14 -18.15
N SER A 84 -20.18 -14.42 -17.56
CA SER A 84 -19.31 -14.88 -16.49
C SER A 84 -19.60 -14.07 -15.22
N THR A 85 -19.89 -14.73 -14.10
CA THR A 85 -20.27 -14.05 -12.84
C THR A 85 -19.54 -14.63 -11.63
N PRO A 86 -19.12 -13.82 -10.64
CA PRO A 86 -18.52 -14.34 -9.42
C PRO A 86 -19.54 -15.10 -8.57
N THR A 87 -19.09 -16.12 -7.85
CA THR A 87 -19.91 -16.84 -6.86
C THR A 87 -19.80 -16.19 -5.48
N PRO A 88 -20.71 -16.49 -4.54
CA PRO A 88 -20.51 -16.12 -3.13
C PRO A 88 -19.18 -16.63 -2.56
N ALA A 89 -18.68 -17.77 -3.05
CA ALA A 89 -17.40 -18.33 -2.63
C ALA A 89 -16.21 -17.46 -3.07
N PHE A 90 -16.28 -16.79 -4.23
CA PHE A 90 -15.26 -15.82 -4.63
C PHE A 90 -15.08 -14.71 -3.57
N PHE A 91 -16.17 -14.11 -3.09
CA PHE A 91 -16.08 -13.03 -2.10
C PHE A 91 -15.53 -13.52 -0.75
N GLN A 92 -15.84 -14.77 -0.36
CA GLN A 92 -15.28 -15.39 0.84
C GLN A 92 -13.78 -15.66 0.69
N THR A 93 -13.36 -16.22 -0.45
CA THR A 93 -11.95 -16.43 -0.79
C THR A 93 -11.19 -15.11 -0.83
N GLN A 94 -11.79 -14.06 -1.41
CA GLN A 94 -11.23 -12.71 -1.44
C GLN A 94 -11.05 -12.12 -0.05
N GLY A 95 -12.07 -12.21 0.80
CA GLY A 95 -11.95 -11.80 2.20
C GLY A 95 -10.81 -12.53 2.92
N ARG A 96 -10.68 -13.85 2.71
CA ARG A 96 -9.64 -14.67 3.33
C ARG A 96 -8.23 -14.23 2.94
N TYR A 97 -7.93 -14.13 1.64
CA TYR A 97 -6.58 -13.80 1.21
C TYR A 97 -6.22 -12.33 1.55
N ARG A 98 -7.20 -11.41 1.58
CA ARG A 98 -7.02 -10.04 2.09
C ARG A 98 -6.62 -10.01 3.55
N CYS A 99 -7.28 -10.80 4.39
CA CYS A 99 -6.92 -10.92 5.79
C CYS A 99 -5.51 -11.52 5.98
N LEU A 100 -5.12 -12.53 5.18
CA LEU A 100 -3.76 -13.08 5.21
C LEU A 100 -2.70 -12.02 4.89
N MET A 101 -2.91 -11.19 3.84
CA MET A 101 -2.00 -10.07 3.53
C MET A 101 -1.86 -9.11 4.70
N GLY A 102 -3.00 -8.71 5.30
CA GLY A 102 -3.01 -7.80 6.46
C GLY A 102 -2.31 -8.37 7.69
N CYS A 103 -2.34 -9.69 7.87
CA CYS A 103 -1.67 -10.38 8.99
C CYS A 103 -0.18 -10.68 8.74
N GLY A 104 0.39 -10.27 7.60
CA GLY A 104 1.79 -10.49 7.27
C GLY A 104 2.10 -11.84 6.59
N TYR A 105 1.10 -12.55 6.10
CA TYR A 105 1.23 -13.82 5.37
C TYR A 105 1.11 -13.58 3.85
N GLY A 106 2.06 -12.81 3.30
CA GLY A 106 2.03 -12.37 1.91
C GLY A 106 2.12 -13.53 0.93
N PHE A 107 3.03 -14.48 1.17
CA PHE A 107 3.22 -15.66 0.31
C PHE A 107 2.03 -16.62 0.34
N GLU A 108 1.41 -16.83 1.51
CA GLU A 108 0.22 -17.67 1.66
C GLU A 108 -0.98 -17.04 0.95
N SER A 109 -1.17 -15.73 1.09
CA SER A 109 -2.17 -14.99 0.34
C SER A 109 -1.96 -15.11 -1.16
N MET A 110 -0.72 -14.94 -1.62
CA MET A 110 -0.38 -15.00 -3.05
C MET A 110 -0.71 -16.35 -3.69
N LYS A 111 -0.56 -17.47 -2.96
CA LYS A 111 -1.00 -18.79 -3.46
C LYS A 111 -2.50 -18.80 -3.78
N ILE A 112 -3.33 -18.28 -2.87
CA ILE A 112 -4.78 -18.23 -3.03
C ILE A 112 -5.15 -17.29 -4.20
N VAL A 113 -4.52 -16.12 -4.28
CA VAL A 113 -4.75 -15.18 -5.41
C VAL A 113 -4.35 -15.81 -6.75
N THR A 114 -3.28 -16.62 -6.78
CA THR A 114 -2.88 -17.36 -7.98
C THR A 114 -3.96 -18.36 -8.41
N ASP A 115 -4.60 -19.05 -7.47
CA ASP A 115 -5.71 -19.97 -7.78
C ASP A 115 -6.96 -19.23 -8.28
N VAL A 116 -7.23 -18.03 -7.76
CA VAL A 116 -8.28 -17.14 -8.28
C VAL A 116 -8.01 -16.79 -9.74
N LEU A 117 -6.77 -16.39 -10.07
CA LEU A 117 -6.37 -16.06 -11.45
C LEU A 117 -6.52 -17.24 -12.40
N ARG A 118 -6.16 -18.46 -11.97
CA ARG A 118 -6.33 -19.67 -12.79
C ARG A 118 -7.79 -19.92 -13.15
N GLN A 119 -8.74 -19.60 -12.26
CA GLN A 119 -10.16 -19.66 -12.58
C GLN A 119 -10.64 -18.47 -13.43
N ALA A 120 -9.95 -17.33 -13.35
CA ALA A 120 -10.26 -16.14 -14.13
C ALA A 120 -9.70 -16.17 -15.57
N GLU A 121 -8.70 -17.02 -15.86
CA GLU A 121 -7.99 -17.10 -17.15
C GLU A 121 -8.92 -17.17 -18.36
N ASN A 122 -10.02 -17.93 -18.24
CA ASN A 122 -10.91 -18.21 -19.36
C ASN A 122 -12.21 -17.42 -19.34
N LEU A 123 -12.35 -16.42 -18.46
CA LEU A 123 -13.54 -15.58 -18.44
C LEU A 123 -13.67 -14.74 -19.71
N GLU A 124 -14.91 -14.44 -20.06
CA GLU A 124 -15.28 -13.58 -21.19
C GLU A 124 -16.28 -12.54 -20.70
N TRP A 125 -16.16 -11.33 -21.23
CA TRP A 125 -17.02 -10.20 -20.91
C TRP A 125 -17.18 -9.30 -22.13
N ASP A 126 -18.37 -8.70 -22.25
CA ASP A 126 -18.64 -7.59 -23.16
C ASP A 126 -18.75 -6.30 -22.36
N ALA A 127 -17.73 -5.44 -22.47
CA ALA A 127 -17.65 -4.17 -21.76
C ALA A 127 -18.79 -3.18 -22.09
N LYS A 128 -19.63 -3.47 -23.09
CA LYS A 128 -20.81 -2.65 -23.44
C LYS A 128 -22.09 -3.10 -22.73
N THR A 129 -22.04 -4.20 -21.99
CA THR A 129 -23.18 -4.75 -21.26
C THR A 129 -23.02 -4.51 -19.77
N GLU A 130 -24.13 -4.34 -19.07
CA GLU A 130 -24.15 -4.19 -17.60
C GLU A 130 -23.45 -5.37 -16.91
N GLN A 131 -23.70 -6.60 -17.36
CA GLN A 131 -23.06 -7.79 -16.80
C GLN A 131 -21.54 -7.82 -17.02
N GLY A 132 -21.08 -7.37 -18.19
CA GLY A 132 -19.66 -7.27 -18.48
C GLY A 132 -18.96 -6.17 -17.69
N GLU A 133 -19.63 -5.03 -17.46
CA GLU A 133 -19.15 -3.97 -16.58
C GLU A 133 -19.05 -4.45 -15.12
N GLU A 134 -20.07 -5.15 -14.61
CA GLU A 134 -20.04 -5.75 -13.27
C GLU A 134 -18.88 -6.74 -13.11
N LEU A 135 -18.62 -7.60 -14.11
CA LEU A 135 -17.48 -8.50 -14.07
C LEU A 135 -16.16 -7.73 -14.11
N LEU A 136 -16.04 -6.70 -14.95
CA LEU A 136 -14.84 -5.86 -15.02
C LEU A 136 -14.54 -5.18 -13.68
N ASP A 137 -15.56 -4.73 -12.96
CA ASP A 137 -15.40 -4.16 -11.62
C ASP A 137 -14.88 -5.23 -10.64
N VAL A 138 -15.39 -6.47 -10.71
CA VAL A 138 -14.87 -7.59 -9.93
C VAL A 138 -13.40 -7.89 -10.30
N LEU A 139 -13.05 -7.93 -11.58
CA LEU A 139 -11.69 -8.15 -12.05
C LEU A 139 -10.74 -7.03 -11.58
N ALA A 140 -11.20 -5.78 -11.58
CA ALA A 140 -10.45 -4.65 -11.05
C ALA A 140 -10.19 -4.78 -9.53
N THR A 141 -11.08 -5.45 -8.78
CA THR A 141 -10.79 -5.76 -7.37
C THR A 141 -9.66 -6.77 -7.21
N ILE A 142 -9.59 -7.77 -8.09
CA ILE A 142 -8.50 -8.76 -8.10
C ILE A 142 -7.19 -8.07 -8.50
N ASP A 143 -7.21 -7.16 -9.47
CA ASP A 143 -6.03 -6.40 -9.88
C ASP A 143 -5.47 -5.53 -8.74
N GLY A 144 -6.36 -4.82 -8.03
CA GLY A 144 -5.98 -4.07 -6.82
C GLY A 144 -5.45 -4.98 -5.69
N ASP A 145 -6.01 -6.18 -5.54
CA ASP A 145 -5.54 -7.15 -4.56
C ASP A 145 -4.17 -7.74 -4.90
N LEU A 146 -3.88 -7.92 -6.19
CA LEU A 146 -2.56 -8.35 -6.66
C LEU A 146 -1.48 -7.34 -6.30
N VAL A 147 -1.75 -6.05 -6.48
CA VAL A 147 -0.85 -4.97 -6.04
C VAL A 147 -0.56 -5.11 -4.55
N GLN A 148 -1.60 -5.28 -3.73
CA GLN A 148 -1.42 -5.43 -2.28
C GLN A 148 -0.68 -6.72 -1.90
N ALA A 149 -0.88 -7.81 -2.62
CA ALA A 149 -0.19 -9.08 -2.36
C ALA A 149 1.31 -8.95 -2.63
N VAL A 150 1.66 -8.28 -3.73
CA VAL A 150 3.04 -7.92 -4.07
C VAL A 150 3.65 -7.03 -2.98
N THR A 151 2.94 -5.96 -2.56
CA THR A 151 3.39 -5.09 -1.46
C THR A 151 3.58 -5.85 -0.14
N ALA A 152 2.67 -6.77 0.20
CA ALA A 152 2.77 -7.58 1.40
C ALA A 152 4.01 -8.48 1.39
N ILE A 153 4.34 -9.09 0.25
CA ILE A 153 5.58 -9.86 0.09
C ILE A 153 6.82 -8.97 0.24
N GLN A 154 6.83 -7.78 -0.38
CA GLN A 154 7.96 -6.85 -0.21
C GLN A 154 8.19 -6.49 1.26
N LYS A 155 7.12 -6.23 2.01
CA LYS A 155 7.19 -5.99 3.45
C LYS A 155 7.71 -7.21 4.22
N GLN A 156 7.27 -8.41 3.87
CA GLN A 156 7.72 -9.66 4.50
C GLN A 156 9.19 -9.99 4.19
N LEU A 157 9.73 -9.46 3.09
CA LEU A 157 11.14 -9.59 2.70
C LEU A 157 12.03 -8.47 3.28
N LEU A 158 11.43 -7.41 3.83
CA LEU A 158 12.19 -6.28 4.37
C LEU A 158 12.90 -6.66 5.69
N THR A 159 14.16 -6.26 5.78
CA THR A 159 15.03 -6.33 6.96
C THR A 159 15.69 -4.97 7.17
N ASP A 160 16.31 -4.76 8.33
CA ASP A 160 17.02 -3.51 8.67
C ASP A 160 18.13 -3.14 7.65
N SER A 161 18.61 -4.12 6.90
CA SER A 161 19.68 -4.01 5.90
C SER A 161 19.19 -4.07 4.45
N GLY A 162 17.88 -4.05 4.20
CA GLY A 162 17.28 -4.11 2.86
C GLY A 162 16.36 -5.32 2.67
N LEU A 163 16.26 -5.84 1.44
CA LEU A 163 15.44 -7.03 1.19
C LEU A 163 16.27 -8.31 1.36
N ARG A 164 15.78 -9.26 2.16
CA ARG A 164 16.34 -10.61 2.17
C ARG A 164 16.08 -11.33 0.85
N LYS A 165 16.91 -12.32 0.55
CA LYS A 165 16.65 -13.22 -0.58
C LYS A 165 15.45 -14.12 -0.28
N MET A 166 14.69 -14.41 -1.32
CA MET A 166 13.66 -15.44 -1.28
C MET A 166 14.27 -16.83 -1.24
N ASP A 167 13.62 -17.76 -0.54
CA ASP A 167 13.96 -19.19 -0.62
C ASP A 167 13.36 -19.85 -1.87
N GLU A 168 13.70 -21.12 -2.12
CA GLU A 168 13.22 -21.86 -3.30
C GLU A 168 11.69 -22.02 -3.36
N SER A 169 11.02 -22.11 -2.21
CA SER A 169 9.56 -22.22 -2.13
C SER A 169 8.92 -20.87 -2.47
N GLU A 170 9.44 -19.79 -1.91
CA GLU A 170 9.01 -18.41 -2.18
C GLU A 170 9.19 -18.04 -3.66
N VAL A 171 10.34 -18.38 -4.25
CA VAL A 171 10.58 -18.19 -5.69
C VAL A 171 9.56 -18.94 -6.54
N LYS A 172 9.20 -20.18 -6.18
CA LYS A 172 8.17 -20.97 -6.89
C LYS A 172 6.78 -20.33 -6.80
N ILE A 173 6.44 -19.72 -5.66
CA ILE A 173 5.15 -19.02 -5.49
C ILE A 173 5.08 -17.82 -6.44
N VAL A 174 6.12 -16.98 -6.44
CA VAL A 174 6.21 -15.80 -7.31
C VAL A 174 6.19 -16.20 -8.80
N ALA A 175 6.93 -17.25 -9.17
CA ALA A 175 6.92 -17.78 -10.52
C ALA A 175 5.54 -18.33 -10.94
N GLY A 176 4.83 -19.00 -10.02
CA GLY A 176 3.48 -19.50 -10.24
C GLY A 176 2.49 -18.37 -10.50
N LEU A 177 2.56 -17.28 -9.73
CA LEU A 177 1.75 -16.09 -9.96
C LEU A 177 2.06 -15.47 -11.33
N LYS A 178 3.34 -15.29 -11.66
CA LYS A 178 3.77 -14.72 -12.95
C LYS A 178 3.20 -15.52 -14.11
N SER A 179 3.32 -16.84 -14.08
CA SER A 179 2.78 -17.72 -15.12
C SER A 179 1.26 -17.62 -15.23
N ALA A 180 0.52 -17.51 -14.12
CA ALA A 180 -0.93 -17.34 -14.15
C ALA A 180 -1.36 -16.00 -14.77
N LEU A 181 -0.63 -14.91 -14.47
CA LEU A 181 -0.89 -13.60 -15.08
C LEU A 181 -0.56 -13.58 -16.58
N GLU A 182 0.55 -14.19 -16.98
CA GLU A 182 0.91 -14.34 -18.41
C GLU A 182 -0.17 -15.13 -19.15
N ALA A 183 -0.68 -16.22 -18.58
CA ALA A 183 -1.78 -16.98 -19.16
C ALA A 183 -3.06 -16.14 -19.29
N CYS A 184 -3.45 -15.40 -18.24
CA CYS A 184 -4.61 -14.50 -18.30
C CYS A 184 -4.47 -13.44 -19.40
N ARG A 185 -3.28 -12.83 -19.53
CA ARG A 185 -2.98 -11.84 -20.58
C ARG A 185 -3.10 -12.45 -21.96
N ASP A 186 -2.42 -13.56 -22.20
CA ASP A 186 -2.37 -14.19 -23.51
C ASP A 186 -3.76 -14.67 -23.96
N ARG A 187 -4.59 -15.16 -23.02
CA ARG A 187 -5.98 -15.56 -23.28
C ARG A 187 -6.89 -14.38 -23.55
N ALA A 188 -6.77 -13.28 -22.78
CA ALA A 188 -7.53 -12.06 -23.03
C ALA A 188 -7.24 -11.53 -24.44
N PHE A 189 -5.97 -11.46 -24.83
CA PHE A 189 -5.56 -11.03 -26.16
C PHE A 189 -6.05 -11.96 -27.27
N ALA A 190 -6.01 -13.29 -27.06
CA ALA A 190 -6.55 -14.25 -28.02
C ALA A 190 -8.06 -14.08 -28.27
N LYS A 191 -8.79 -13.52 -27.29
CA LYS A 191 -10.23 -13.22 -27.37
C LYS A 191 -10.52 -11.77 -27.79
N GLY A 192 -9.50 -10.95 -28.02
CA GLY A 192 -9.66 -9.53 -28.33
C GLY A 192 -10.14 -8.68 -27.15
N GLN A 193 -9.91 -9.15 -25.92
CA GLN A 193 -10.26 -8.45 -24.68
C GLN A 193 -9.05 -7.68 -24.11
N GLU A 194 -9.31 -6.63 -23.35
CA GLU A 194 -8.26 -5.94 -22.58
C GLU A 194 -7.70 -6.86 -21.47
N PHE A 195 -6.43 -6.68 -21.13
CA PHE A 195 -5.83 -7.39 -20.02
C PHE A 195 -6.25 -6.76 -18.68
N ALA A 196 -7.08 -7.46 -17.92
CA ALA A 196 -7.70 -6.93 -16.70
C ALA A 196 -6.76 -6.80 -15.49
N PHE A 197 -5.54 -7.37 -15.54
CA PHE A 197 -4.62 -7.45 -14.39
C PHE A 197 -3.29 -6.70 -14.62
N GLU A 198 -3.35 -5.58 -15.35
CA GLU A 198 -2.15 -4.82 -15.74
C GLU A 198 -1.39 -4.24 -14.55
N ARG A 199 -2.11 -3.77 -13.50
CA ARG A 199 -1.47 -3.15 -12.33
C ARG A 199 -0.69 -4.18 -11.54
N GLY A 200 -1.33 -5.29 -11.18
CA GLY A 200 -0.71 -6.41 -10.47
C GLY A 200 0.47 -7.01 -11.23
N PHE A 201 0.35 -7.15 -12.57
CA PHE A 201 1.44 -7.64 -13.42
C PHE A 201 2.66 -6.71 -13.40
N SER A 202 2.43 -5.39 -13.51
CA SER A 202 3.49 -4.38 -13.47
C SER A 202 4.17 -4.33 -12.09
N SER A 203 3.41 -4.46 -11.01
CA SER A 203 3.96 -4.52 -9.65
C SER A 203 4.81 -5.79 -9.43
N LEU A 204 4.39 -6.94 -9.99
CA LEU A 204 5.12 -8.20 -9.84
C LEU A 204 6.49 -8.20 -10.55
N ALA A 205 6.56 -7.64 -11.76
CA ALA A 205 7.81 -7.55 -12.53
C ALA A 205 8.95 -6.94 -11.69
N ARG A 206 8.62 -5.95 -10.85
CA ARG A 206 9.56 -5.21 -10.01
C ARG A 206 10.04 -5.95 -8.78
N ILE A 207 9.34 -7.01 -8.35
CA ILE A 207 9.85 -7.93 -7.33
C ILE A 207 10.83 -8.93 -7.96
N ALA A 208 10.55 -9.37 -9.19
CA ALA A 208 11.33 -10.40 -9.87
C ALA A 208 12.64 -9.86 -10.48
N GLU A 209 12.71 -8.55 -10.73
CA GLU A 209 13.88 -7.89 -11.31
C GLU A 209 14.85 -7.40 -10.22
N THR A 210 16.12 -7.76 -10.36
CA THR A 210 17.24 -7.03 -9.75
C THR A 210 17.14 -5.56 -10.20
N PRO A 211 17.39 -4.55 -9.35
CA PRO A 211 17.32 -3.15 -9.77
C PRO A 211 18.19 -2.94 -11.02
N THR A 212 17.56 -2.83 -12.18
CA THR A 212 18.27 -2.43 -13.38
C THR A 212 18.70 -0.98 -13.16
N PRO A 213 19.96 -0.62 -13.45
CA PRO A 213 20.38 0.77 -13.45
C PRO A 213 19.36 1.57 -14.25
N TYR A 214 18.81 2.64 -13.66
CA TYR A 214 17.90 3.53 -14.37
C TYR A 214 18.62 4.04 -15.62
N ASP A 215 18.20 3.56 -16.78
CA ASP A 215 18.80 3.98 -18.04
C ASP A 215 18.21 5.33 -18.46
N SER A 216 18.91 6.38 -18.04
CA SER A 216 18.62 7.77 -18.44
C SER A 216 18.66 8.04 -19.96
N SER A 217 19.12 7.06 -20.76
CA SER A 217 19.17 7.14 -22.22
C SER A 217 17.81 6.94 -22.89
N THR A 218 16.86 6.28 -22.23
CA THR A 218 15.46 6.30 -22.66
C THR A 218 14.86 7.66 -22.33
N ALA A 219 14.15 8.25 -23.30
CA ALA A 219 13.44 9.51 -23.05
C ALA A 219 12.35 9.23 -21.99
N PRO A 220 12.36 9.91 -20.84
CA PRO A 220 11.29 9.76 -19.85
C PRO A 220 9.99 10.15 -20.51
N ARG A 221 8.89 9.49 -20.15
CA ARG A 221 7.59 9.87 -20.68
C ARG A 221 7.08 11.17 -20.07
N SER A 222 7.40 11.44 -18.81
CA SER A 222 7.08 12.72 -18.18
C SER A 222 8.03 13.82 -18.69
N ASN A 223 7.43 14.87 -19.23
CA ASN A 223 8.13 16.11 -19.55
C ASN A 223 8.00 17.01 -18.32
N LYS A 224 9.12 17.25 -17.62
CA LYS A 224 9.26 18.19 -16.48
C LYS A 224 8.13 19.22 -16.45
N PHE A 225 7.46 19.35 -15.31
CA PHE A 225 6.37 20.31 -15.20
C PHE A 225 6.86 21.72 -15.54
N GLU A 226 6.16 22.37 -16.47
CA GLU A 226 6.30 23.79 -16.78
C GLU A 226 4.98 24.47 -16.41
N SER A 227 5.07 25.56 -15.65
CA SER A 227 3.90 26.34 -15.29
C SER A 227 3.26 26.94 -16.54
N GLU A 228 2.00 26.58 -16.78
CA GLU A 228 1.17 27.15 -17.84
C GLU A 228 -0.01 27.90 -17.21
N ASN A 229 -0.63 28.78 -18.00
CA ASN A 229 -1.82 29.51 -17.55
C ASN A 229 -2.97 28.50 -17.34
N SER A 230 -3.31 28.25 -16.08
CA SER A 230 -4.49 27.47 -15.70
C SER A 230 -5.69 28.40 -15.46
N ALA A 231 -6.89 27.90 -15.74
CA ALA A 231 -8.13 28.56 -15.33
C ALA A 231 -8.38 28.42 -13.82
N LEU A 232 -7.69 27.49 -13.15
CA LEU A 232 -7.73 27.33 -11.69
C LEU A 232 -6.86 28.38 -11.02
N GLU A 233 -7.23 28.78 -9.80
CA GLU A 233 -6.37 29.59 -8.95
C GLU A 233 -5.04 28.86 -8.72
N THR A 234 -3.93 29.57 -8.89
CA THR A 234 -2.58 29.02 -8.72
C THR A 234 -1.82 29.76 -7.62
N PHE A 235 -0.76 29.15 -7.10
CA PHE A 235 0.16 29.76 -6.16
C PHE A 235 1.59 29.29 -6.41
N THR A 236 2.56 30.07 -5.92
CA THR A 236 3.97 29.69 -5.99
C THR A 236 4.30 28.69 -4.88
N LEU A 237 4.80 27.52 -5.27
CA LEU A 237 5.29 26.47 -4.40
C LEU A 237 6.74 26.18 -4.81
N GLY A 238 7.69 26.61 -3.98
CA GLY A 238 9.12 26.53 -4.31
C GLY A 238 9.42 27.26 -5.63
N SER A 239 9.98 26.53 -6.58
CA SER A 239 10.33 27.04 -7.91
C SER A 239 9.17 27.06 -8.92
N ALA A 240 8.01 26.48 -8.60
CA ALA A 240 6.89 26.29 -9.54
C ALA A 240 5.66 27.12 -9.19
N ASN A 241 4.86 27.48 -10.21
CA ASN A 241 3.50 27.97 -10.03
C ASN A 241 2.52 26.82 -10.33
N VAL A 242 1.74 26.40 -9.33
CA VAL A 242 0.92 25.19 -9.36
C VAL A 242 -0.54 25.50 -9.01
N PRO A 243 -1.53 24.72 -9.49
CA PRO A 243 -2.91 24.83 -9.03
C PRO A 243 -3.01 24.72 -7.50
N ARG A 244 -3.91 25.48 -6.90
CA ARG A 244 -4.16 25.43 -5.45
C ARG A 244 -4.72 24.10 -4.96
N MET A 245 -5.31 23.32 -5.85
CA MET A 245 -5.87 22.02 -5.53
C MET A 245 -4.96 20.92 -6.09
N PHE A 246 -4.52 20.03 -5.21
CA PHE A 246 -3.78 18.83 -5.57
C PHE A 246 -4.73 17.63 -5.61
N MET A 247 -4.57 16.79 -6.63
CA MET A 247 -5.26 15.52 -6.75
C MET A 247 -4.49 14.45 -5.97
N GLY A 248 -5.02 14.03 -4.82
CA GLY A 248 -4.41 12.98 -4.01
C GLY A 248 -4.67 11.58 -4.55
N LEU A 249 -3.64 10.73 -4.57
CA LEU A 249 -3.70 9.33 -5.01
C LEU A 249 -3.67 8.33 -3.84
N TRP A 250 -4.03 8.77 -2.63
CA TRP A 250 -3.95 7.93 -1.43
C TRP A 250 -4.91 6.73 -1.45
N GLN A 251 -5.98 6.76 -2.25
CA GLN A 251 -6.91 5.65 -2.43
C GLN A 251 -6.23 4.40 -3.02
N PHE A 252 -5.10 4.56 -3.72
CA PHE A 252 -4.27 3.44 -4.18
C PHE A 252 -3.62 2.64 -3.05
N SER A 253 -3.59 3.16 -1.82
CA SER A 253 -3.02 2.47 -0.65
C SER A 253 -3.73 1.17 -0.29
N SER A 254 -5.00 0.99 -0.68
CA SER A 254 -5.76 -0.23 -0.42
C SER A 254 -7.04 -0.31 -1.25
N PRO A 255 -7.39 -1.50 -1.78
CA PRO A 255 -8.71 -1.80 -2.35
C PRO A 255 -9.88 -1.53 -1.39
N ALA A 256 -9.62 -1.38 -0.08
CA ALA A 256 -10.62 -0.96 0.90
C ALA A 256 -11.20 0.44 0.62
N TRP A 257 -10.52 1.26 -0.17
CA TRP A 257 -10.96 2.60 -0.59
C TRP A 257 -11.60 2.64 -1.98
N GLY A 258 -11.79 1.46 -2.59
CA GLY A 258 -12.22 1.31 -3.98
C GLY A 258 -11.06 0.89 -4.88
N THR A 259 -11.42 0.51 -6.10
CA THR A 259 -10.48 0.10 -7.14
C THR A 259 -11.12 0.34 -8.51
N ALA A 260 -10.31 0.47 -9.53
CA ALA A 260 -10.75 0.63 -10.90
C ALA A 260 -9.76 -0.06 -11.84
N SER A 261 -10.21 -0.38 -13.05
CA SER A 261 -9.33 -0.89 -14.10
C SER A 261 -8.31 0.18 -14.49
N ARG A 262 -7.17 -0.25 -15.03
CA ARG A 262 -6.16 0.65 -15.60
C ARG A 262 -6.74 1.63 -16.62
N SER A 263 -7.63 1.14 -17.50
CA SER A 263 -8.29 1.96 -18.52
C SER A 263 -9.19 3.05 -17.91
N LYS A 264 -9.99 2.72 -16.88
CA LYS A 264 -10.82 3.70 -16.15
C LYS A 264 -9.95 4.74 -15.43
N ILE A 265 -8.88 4.31 -14.75
CA ILE A 265 -7.93 5.22 -14.08
C ILE A 265 -7.32 6.21 -15.07
N ASN A 266 -6.84 5.72 -16.22
CA ASN A 266 -6.22 6.56 -17.24
C ASN A 266 -7.23 7.55 -17.86
N ALA A 267 -8.49 7.12 -18.05
CA ALA A 267 -9.55 8.01 -18.52
C ALA A 267 -9.86 9.13 -17.51
N ASP A 268 -9.89 8.81 -16.21
CA ASP A 268 -10.10 9.81 -15.16
C ASP A 268 -8.91 10.76 -15.03
N PHE A 269 -7.66 10.29 -15.13
CA PHE A 269 -6.50 11.18 -15.17
C PHE A 269 -6.59 12.19 -16.31
N ARG A 270 -6.88 11.75 -17.54
CA ARG A 270 -7.07 12.66 -18.69
C ARG A 270 -8.18 13.67 -18.44
N LYS A 271 -9.33 13.21 -17.94
CA LYS A 271 -10.46 14.07 -17.59
C LYS A 271 -10.09 15.16 -16.59
N HIS A 272 -9.29 14.84 -15.57
CA HIS A 272 -8.82 15.81 -14.57
C HIS A 272 -7.82 16.80 -15.16
N VAL A 273 -6.86 16.31 -15.96
CA VAL A 273 -5.88 17.14 -16.65
C VAL A 273 -6.55 18.11 -17.63
N ASP A 274 -7.52 17.64 -18.42
CA ASP A 274 -8.31 18.46 -19.35
C ASP A 274 -9.11 19.55 -18.62
N ALA A 275 -9.46 19.33 -17.35
CA ALA A 275 -10.12 20.30 -16.47
C ALA A 275 -9.14 21.23 -15.73
N GLY A 276 -7.83 21.11 -15.96
CA GLY A 276 -6.79 21.96 -15.38
C GLY A 276 -6.23 21.49 -14.03
N PHE A 277 -6.64 20.30 -13.54
CA PHE A 277 -6.08 19.70 -12.32
C PHE A 277 -4.74 19.03 -12.62
N THR A 278 -3.68 19.83 -12.74
CA THR A 278 -2.36 19.40 -13.18
C THR A 278 -1.33 19.27 -12.04
N ALA A 279 -1.78 19.14 -10.79
CA ALA A 279 -0.91 18.88 -9.64
C ALA A 279 -1.41 17.66 -8.87
N TYR A 280 -0.53 16.67 -8.65
CA TYR A 280 -0.87 15.40 -8.04
C TYR A 280 0.01 15.12 -6.83
N ASP A 281 -0.61 14.58 -5.78
CA ASP A 281 0.06 14.12 -4.57
C ASP A 281 -0.02 12.59 -4.47
N MET A 282 1.13 11.96 -4.31
CA MET A 282 1.27 10.51 -4.12
C MET A 282 2.28 10.21 -3.01
N ALA A 283 2.58 8.94 -2.76
CA ALA A 283 3.60 8.52 -1.82
C ALA A 283 4.10 7.09 -2.13
N ASP A 284 5.30 6.79 -1.69
CA ASP A 284 5.95 5.47 -1.78
C ASP A 284 5.16 4.30 -1.17
N HIS A 285 4.26 4.58 -0.22
CA HIS A 285 3.42 3.59 0.45
C HIS A 285 1.97 3.54 -0.05
N TYR A 286 1.61 4.34 -1.07
CA TYR A 286 0.27 4.33 -1.68
C TYR A 286 0.14 3.23 -2.75
N GLY A 287 0.37 1.98 -2.38
CA GLY A 287 0.24 0.84 -3.29
C GLY A 287 1.06 1.03 -4.58
N ASP A 288 0.39 1.01 -5.72
CA ASP A 288 0.98 1.26 -7.04
C ASP A 288 0.81 2.70 -7.55
N ALA A 289 0.45 3.68 -6.71
CA ALA A 289 0.16 5.06 -7.14
C ALA A 289 1.25 5.65 -8.04
N GLU A 290 2.52 5.59 -7.63
CA GLU A 290 3.64 6.15 -8.40
C GLU A 290 3.84 5.42 -9.74
N VAL A 291 3.55 4.13 -9.80
CA VAL A 291 3.68 3.30 -11.01
C VAL A 291 2.48 3.48 -11.92
N THR A 292 1.32 3.73 -11.35
CA THR A 292 0.11 3.97 -12.10
C THR A 292 0.07 5.42 -12.60
N PHE A 293 0.71 6.35 -11.89
CA PHE A 293 0.95 7.71 -12.32
C PHE A 293 1.92 7.73 -13.50
N HIS A 294 1.40 7.47 -14.70
CA HIS A 294 2.12 7.57 -15.96
C HIS A 294 1.37 8.55 -16.84
N ASP A 295 1.90 9.75 -16.99
CA ASP A 295 1.36 10.72 -17.93
C ASP A 295 2.47 11.36 -18.76
N SER A 296 2.18 11.52 -20.05
CA SER A 296 2.99 12.29 -21.01
C SER A 296 2.73 13.79 -20.93
N HIS A 297 1.71 14.21 -20.17
CA HIS A 297 1.35 15.60 -19.94
C HIS A 297 2.27 16.29 -18.91
N LYS A 298 2.34 17.62 -18.96
CA LYS A 298 3.07 18.45 -18.00
C LYS A 298 2.29 18.50 -16.68
N ILE A 299 2.48 17.50 -15.83
CA ILE A 299 1.84 17.40 -14.52
C ILE A 299 2.87 17.62 -13.42
N TYR A 300 2.54 18.44 -12.42
CA TYR A 300 3.35 18.63 -11.24
C TYR A 300 3.24 17.40 -10.33
N CYS A 301 4.34 16.66 -10.21
CA CYS A 301 4.41 15.43 -9.44
C CYS A 301 4.96 15.69 -8.02
N ALA A 302 4.09 15.67 -7.01
CA ALA A 302 4.49 15.60 -5.62
C ALA A 302 4.43 14.16 -5.12
N THR A 303 5.56 13.60 -4.69
CA THR A 303 5.62 12.29 -4.03
C THR A 303 6.31 12.37 -2.67
N LYS A 304 6.39 11.25 -1.94
CA LYS A 304 6.97 11.19 -0.61
C LYS A 304 8.03 10.12 -0.46
N TRP A 305 8.94 10.36 0.48
CA TRP A 305 9.61 9.31 1.22
C TRP A 305 9.01 9.21 2.61
N ALA A 306 8.36 8.08 2.93
CA ALA A 306 7.84 7.84 4.25
C ALA A 306 8.62 6.74 4.96
N VAL A 307 9.37 7.14 6.00
CA VAL A 307 10.15 6.22 6.82
C VAL A 307 9.32 5.85 8.04
N PHE A 308 8.73 4.65 7.98
CA PHE A 308 7.91 4.07 9.08
C PHE A 308 8.68 3.07 9.95
N GLU A 309 9.71 2.45 9.39
CA GLU A 309 10.50 1.41 10.04
C GLU A 309 11.92 1.93 10.32
N PRO A 310 12.62 1.39 11.34
CA PRO A 310 14.01 1.72 11.61
C PRO A 310 14.90 1.56 10.36
N ILE A 311 15.78 2.53 10.14
CA ILE A 311 16.70 2.54 8.98
C ILE A 311 18.04 3.15 9.37
N THR A 312 19.12 2.67 8.76
CA THR A 312 20.41 3.35 8.80
C THR A 312 20.50 4.33 7.64
N VAL A 313 20.54 5.63 7.91
CA VAL A 313 20.64 6.67 6.88
C VAL A 313 22.05 6.71 6.32
N SER A 314 22.16 6.59 5.00
CA SER A 314 23.39 6.85 4.25
C SER A 314 23.06 7.56 2.93
N LYS A 315 24.05 8.16 2.29
CA LYS A 315 23.89 8.78 0.97
C LYS A 315 23.31 7.79 -0.05
N GLU A 316 23.80 6.55 -0.04
CA GLU A 316 23.40 5.49 -0.96
C GLU A 316 21.93 5.10 -0.71
N VAL A 317 21.50 5.01 0.55
CA VAL A 317 20.10 4.71 0.92
C VAL A 317 19.17 5.83 0.43
N VAL A 318 19.52 7.08 0.66
CA VAL A 318 18.71 8.24 0.21
C VAL A 318 18.64 8.25 -1.32
N GLN A 319 19.78 8.10 -2.00
CA GLN A 319 19.85 8.09 -3.46
C GLN A 319 19.09 6.91 -4.07
N ALA A 320 19.13 5.73 -3.46
CA ALA A 320 18.36 4.57 -3.90
C ALA A 320 16.85 4.81 -3.76
N ASN A 321 16.40 5.43 -2.66
CA ASN A 321 15.00 5.79 -2.46
C ASN A 321 14.53 6.82 -3.49
N ILE A 322 15.32 7.88 -3.75
CA ILE A 322 15.01 8.85 -4.83
C ILE A 322 14.95 8.15 -6.20
N THR A 323 15.92 7.29 -6.49
CA THR A 323 15.98 6.53 -7.75
C THR A 323 14.74 5.65 -7.95
N LYS A 324 14.28 4.98 -6.89
CA LYS A 324 13.06 4.17 -6.93
C LYS A 324 11.86 5.03 -7.33
N ARG A 325 11.68 6.22 -6.77
CA ARG A 325 10.59 7.12 -7.16
C ARG A 325 10.70 7.55 -8.62
N LEU A 326 11.88 8.00 -9.06
CA LEU A 326 12.12 8.39 -10.46
C LEU A 326 11.76 7.27 -11.45
N VAL A 327 12.11 6.02 -11.13
CA VAL A 327 11.75 4.83 -11.90
C VAL A 327 10.25 4.55 -11.86
N ASN A 328 9.60 4.78 -10.71
CA ASN A 328 8.16 4.54 -10.56
C ASN A 328 7.34 5.50 -11.41
N VAL A 329 7.59 6.81 -11.25
CA VAL A 329 6.87 7.88 -11.96
C VAL A 329 7.38 8.12 -13.38
N ASP A 330 8.41 7.39 -13.81
CA ASP A 330 9.07 7.54 -15.11
C ASP A 330 9.51 8.99 -15.41
N ALA A 331 10.36 9.52 -14.52
CA ALA A 331 10.87 10.89 -14.59
C ALA A 331 12.40 10.96 -14.39
N LYS A 332 13.01 12.05 -14.88
CA LYS A 332 14.44 12.37 -14.65
C LYS A 332 14.66 13.18 -13.37
N GLU A 333 13.63 13.86 -12.90
CA GLU A 333 13.64 14.74 -11.74
C GLU A 333 12.27 14.66 -11.08
N ILE A 334 12.20 14.72 -9.75
CA ILE A 334 10.96 14.81 -8.99
C ILE A 334 10.68 16.30 -8.76
N GLU A 335 9.51 16.80 -9.18
CA GLU A 335 9.11 18.19 -8.93
C GLU A 335 9.08 18.52 -7.44
N LEU A 336 8.37 17.72 -6.62
CA LEU A 336 8.36 17.88 -5.17
C LEU A 336 8.52 16.54 -4.48
N LEU A 337 9.57 16.43 -3.66
CA LEU A 337 9.75 15.29 -2.78
C LEU A 337 9.50 15.70 -1.33
N GLN A 338 8.44 15.15 -0.75
CA GLN A 338 8.06 15.39 0.65
C GLN A 338 8.63 14.30 1.56
N PHE A 339 9.10 14.66 2.74
CA PHE A 339 9.71 13.72 3.68
C PHE A 339 8.83 13.52 4.92
N HIS A 340 8.49 12.26 5.20
CA HIS A 340 7.83 11.82 6.42
C HIS A 340 8.79 10.96 7.24
N TRP A 341 8.91 11.26 8.53
CA TRP A 341 9.76 10.52 9.46
C TRP A 341 8.95 10.15 10.71
N GLN A 342 8.86 8.85 11.01
CA GLN A 342 7.95 8.34 12.03
C GLN A 342 8.44 8.54 13.47
N ASP A 343 9.75 8.52 13.71
CA ASP A 343 10.32 8.55 15.07
C ASP A 343 11.32 9.70 15.25
N TYR A 344 10.86 10.81 15.82
CA TYR A 344 11.72 11.96 16.10
C TYR A 344 12.78 11.73 17.19
N ALA A 345 12.73 10.61 17.93
CA ALA A 345 13.84 10.24 18.81
C ALA A 345 15.09 9.84 18.03
N ASP A 346 14.92 9.32 16.81
CA ASP A 346 16.01 9.06 15.88
C ASP A 346 16.38 10.33 15.10
N THR A 347 17.50 10.95 15.45
CA THR A 347 17.97 12.21 14.87
C THR A 347 18.54 12.07 13.46
N GLN A 348 18.61 10.86 12.90
CA GLN A 348 19.05 10.64 11.52
C GLN A 348 18.18 11.37 10.48
N PHE A 349 16.95 11.79 10.83
CA PHE A 349 16.08 12.58 9.95
C PHE A 349 16.75 13.88 9.45
N ILE A 350 17.63 14.48 10.24
CA ILE A 350 18.35 15.72 9.87
C ILE A 350 19.28 15.43 8.68
N GLU A 351 20.07 14.37 8.79
CA GLU A 351 20.99 13.94 7.74
C GLU A 351 20.23 13.46 6.50
N ALA A 352 19.13 12.73 6.68
CA ALA A 352 18.26 12.32 5.58
C ALA A 352 17.70 13.53 4.82
N ALA A 353 17.11 14.51 5.53
CA ALA A 353 16.58 15.73 4.94
C ALA A 353 17.65 16.51 4.17
N ARG A 354 18.85 16.66 4.76
CA ARG A 354 20.00 17.31 4.11
C ARG A 354 20.40 16.61 2.82
N LEU A 355 20.49 15.28 2.82
CA LEU A 355 20.85 14.49 1.64
C LEU A 355 19.77 14.57 0.54
N ILE A 356 18.49 14.62 0.91
CA ILE A 356 17.38 14.79 -0.04
C ILE A 356 17.47 16.17 -0.70
N ALA A 357 17.58 17.24 0.10
CA ALA A 357 17.62 18.62 -0.39
C ALA A 357 18.84 18.92 -1.27
N GLN A 358 19.93 18.15 -1.11
CA GLN A 358 21.15 18.27 -1.93
C GLN A 358 21.15 17.39 -3.19
N ASP A 359 20.17 16.50 -3.37
CA ASP A 359 20.12 15.63 -4.55
C ASP A 359 19.60 16.42 -5.75
N PRO A 360 20.38 16.58 -6.83
CA PRO A 360 20.00 17.42 -7.98
C PRO A 360 18.82 16.85 -8.79
N ARG A 361 18.35 15.64 -8.46
CA ARG A 361 17.18 15.01 -9.09
C ARG A 361 15.89 15.34 -8.34
N VAL A 362 15.96 16.13 -7.27
CA VAL A 362 14.81 16.65 -6.52
C VAL A 362 14.79 18.16 -6.76
N ARG A 363 13.74 18.66 -7.41
CA ARG A 363 13.62 20.09 -7.72
C ARG A 363 13.29 20.90 -6.47
N ASP A 364 12.22 20.51 -5.78
CA ASP A 364 11.79 21.15 -4.53
C ASP A 364 11.67 20.10 -3.41
N PHE A 365 12.06 20.49 -2.19
CA PHE A 365 12.02 19.65 -0.98
C PHE A 365 10.91 20.10 -0.02
N GLY A 366 10.05 19.16 0.39
CA GLY A 366 8.98 19.40 1.35
C GLY A 366 9.02 18.44 2.54
N LEU A 367 8.20 18.72 3.54
CA LEU A 367 7.98 17.87 4.70
C LEU A 367 6.53 17.34 4.72
N CYS A 368 6.30 16.29 5.49
CA CYS A 368 4.99 15.73 5.75
C CYS A 368 4.88 15.41 7.25
N ASN A 369 3.90 16.03 7.91
CA ASN A 369 3.60 15.90 9.34
C ASN A 369 4.75 16.30 10.29
N PHE A 370 5.69 17.15 9.87
CA PHE A 370 6.72 17.66 10.78
C PHE A 370 6.14 18.65 11.78
N ASP A 371 6.41 18.44 13.07
CA ASP A 371 6.10 19.44 14.09
C ASP A 371 7.02 20.67 13.99
N THR A 372 6.62 21.76 14.63
CA THR A 372 7.36 23.03 14.58
C THR A 372 8.79 22.88 15.09
N LYS A 373 9.01 22.13 16.17
CA LYS A 373 10.33 22.00 16.79
C LYS A 373 11.32 21.31 15.85
N HIS A 374 10.93 20.20 15.24
CA HIS A 374 11.81 19.44 14.37
C HIS A 374 11.97 20.11 13.00
N MET A 375 10.95 20.84 12.53
CA MET A 375 11.09 21.71 11.36
C MET A 375 12.10 22.83 11.62
N ASP A 376 12.05 23.51 12.77
CA ASP A 376 13.00 24.56 13.14
C ASP A 376 14.44 24.01 13.17
N GLN A 377 14.64 22.80 13.69
CA GLN A 377 15.96 22.14 13.66
C GLN A 377 16.51 21.98 12.24
N LEU A 378 15.66 21.64 11.25
CA LEU A 378 16.08 21.53 9.85
C LEU A 378 16.42 22.90 9.25
N LEU A 379 15.60 23.92 9.54
CA LEU A 379 15.82 25.28 9.07
C LEU A 379 17.10 25.90 9.66
N GLU A 380 17.42 25.63 10.93
CA GLU A 380 18.67 26.06 11.58
C GLU A 380 19.92 25.44 10.93
N GLN A 381 19.79 24.28 10.28
CA GLN A 381 20.86 23.68 9.46
C GLN A 381 20.97 24.30 8.06
N GLY A 382 20.11 25.28 7.73
CA GLY A 382 20.06 25.91 6.42
C GLY A 382 19.43 25.03 5.33
N ILE A 383 18.62 24.04 5.71
CA ILE A 383 17.90 23.20 4.75
C ILE A 383 16.67 23.98 4.24
N GLU A 384 16.63 24.25 2.94
CA GLU A 384 15.50 24.94 2.31
C GLU A 384 14.30 23.98 2.20
N ILE A 385 13.17 24.38 2.77
CA ILE A 385 11.91 23.62 2.80
C ILE A 385 10.82 24.46 2.16
N VAL A 386 10.16 23.95 1.13
CA VAL A 386 9.12 24.70 0.39
C VAL A 386 7.70 24.43 0.89
N SER A 387 7.50 23.33 1.63
CA SER A 387 6.19 22.92 2.13
C SER A 387 6.28 22.01 3.35
N ASN A 388 5.19 21.95 4.12
CA ASN A 388 4.95 20.92 5.13
C ASN A 388 3.48 20.48 5.04
N GLN A 389 3.22 19.31 4.47
CA GLN A 389 1.86 18.77 4.33
C GLN A 389 1.39 18.22 5.69
N VAL A 390 0.33 18.80 6.24
CA VAL A 390 -0.20 18.46 7.57
C VAL A 390 -1.71 18.22 7.51
N GLN A 391 -2.23 17.43 8.45
CA GLN A 391 -3.66 17.34 8.71
C GLN A 391 -4.06 18.51 9.64
N VAL A 392 -4.89 19.43 9.14
CA VAL A 392 -5.39 20.61 9.88
C VAL A 392 -6.75 20.39 10.53
#